data_AF-A0A7K3Y209-F1
#
_entry.id   AF-A0A7K3Y209-F1
#
_cell.length_a   1.000
_cell.length_b   1.000
_cell.length_c   1.000
_cell.angle_alpha   90.00
_cell.angle_beta   90.00
_cell.angle_gamma   90.00
#
_symmetry.space_group_name_H-M   'P 1'
#
loop_
_entity.id
_entity.type
_entity.pdbx_description
1 polymer ?
#
loop_
_entity_poly.entity_id
_entity_poly.type
_entity_poly.pdbx_seq_one_letter_code
_entity_poly.pdbx_strand_id
1 'polypeptide(L)' 'VVYERNDVTNAVLQEKGLNVLQMPSAELSRGRGGPRCMSMPLVREDL' A
#
# COMPACT_ATOMS: atom_id res chain seq x y z
N VAL A 1 -3.73 -1.62 0.43
CA VAL A 1 -3.27 -0.39 1.13
C VAL A 1 -1.92 -0.01 0.57
N VAL A 2 -1.77 1.25 0.13
CA VAL A 2 -0.56 1.77 -0.53
C VAL A 2 -0.32 3.23 -0.13
N TYR A 3 0.86 3.75 -0.41
CA TYR A 3 1.12 5.19 -0.26
C TYR A 3 0.58 5.99 -1.44
N GLU A 4 0.02 7.17 -1.17
CA GLU A 4 -0.48 8.09 -2.19
C GLU A 4 0.61 8.58 -3.15
N ARG A 5 1.87 8.71 -2.68
CA ARG A 5 2.99 9.25 -3.47
C ARG A 5 3.40 8.41 -4.69
N ASN A 6 2.91 7.17 -4.78
CA ASN A 6 3.22 6.25 -5.87
C ASN A 6 2.13 6.32 -6.94
N ASP A 7 1.93 7.51 -7.50
CA ASP A 7 0.88 7.85 -8.48
C ASP A 7 0.84 6.88 -9.67
N VAL A 8 1.99 6.60 -10.31
CA VAL A 8 2.06 5.70 -11.47
C VAL A 8 1.65 4.28 -11.11
N THR A 9 2.17 3.73 -10.01
CA THR A 9 1.83 2.37 -9.58
C THR A 9 0.37 2.27 -9.16
N ASN A 10 -0.15 3.28 -8.46
CA ASN A 10 -1.55 3.31 -8.02
C ASN A 10 -2.50 3.33 -9.21
N ALA A 11 -2.21 4.10 -10.26
CA ALA A 11 -2.99 4.13 -11.49
C ALA A 11 -3.04 2.74 -12.17
N VAL A 12 -1.89 2.09 -12.34
CA VAL A 12 -1.81 0.74 -12.93
C VAL A 12 -2.62 -0.28 -12.10
N LEU A 13 -2.54 -0.22 -10.77
CA LEU A 13 -3.30 -1.13 -9.90
C LEU A 13 -4.82 -0.90 -10.03
N GLN A 14 -5.25 0.37 -10.12
CA GLN A 14 -6.65 0.74 -10.33
C GLN A 14 -7.16 0.28 -11.70
N GLU A 15 -6.39 0.47 -12.77
CA GLU A 15 -6.72 -0.01 -14.13
C GLU A 15 -6.89 -1.53 -14.20
N LYS A 16 -6.17 -2.28 -13.35
CA LYS A 16 -6.31 -3.73 -13.22
C LYS A 16 -7.49 -4.16 -12.35
N GLY A 17 -8.33 -3.21 -11.91
CA GLY A 17 -9.53 -3.48 -11.12
C GLY A 17 -9.28 -3.75 -9.64
N LEU A 18 -8.08 -3.44 -9.11
CA LEU A 18 -7.77 -3.60 -7.69
C LEU A 18 -8.34 -2.43 -6.89
N ASN A 19 -8.89 -2.72 -5.70
CA ASN A 19 -9.28 -1.68 -4.75
C ASN A 19 -8.04 -1.10 -4.06
N VAL A 20 -7.64 0.10 -4.48
CA VAL A 20 -6.42 0.77 -3.99
C VAL A 20 -6.76 1.74 -2.86
N LEU A 21 -6.57 1.29 -1.62
CA LEU A 21 -6.67 2.14 -0.42
C LEU A 21 -5.38 2.95 -0.22
N GLN A 22 -5.40 4.25 -0.52
CA GLN A 22 -4.25 5.14 -0.41
C GLN A 22 -4.14 5.79 0.97
N MET A 23 -2.92 6.04 1.44
CA MET A 23 -2.63 6.78 2.68
C MET A 23 -1.48 7.79 2.48
N PRO A 24 -1.45 8.88 3.26
CA PRO A 24 -0.33 9.82 3.25
C PRO A 24 0.99 9.17 3.68
N SER A 25 2.09 9.64 3.11
CA SER A 25 3.40 8.98 3.26
C SER A 25 4.59 9.89 3.55
N ALA A 26 4.35 11.20 3.73
CA ALA A 26 5.37 12.23 3.83
C ALA A 26 6.50 11.88 4.82
N GLU A 27 6.16 11.50 6.05
CA GLU A 27 7.16 11.12 7.06
C GLU A 27 7.50 9.62 7.04
N LEU A 28 6.50 8.74 6.91
CA LEU A 28 6.71 7.29 7.00
C LEU A 28 7.62 6.73 5.91
N SER A 29 7.52 7.26 4.69
CA SER A 29 8.37 6.82 3.57
C SER A 29 9.86 7.14 3.79
N ARG A 30 10.21 8.08 4.66
CA ARG A 30 11.60 8.38 5.04
C ARG A 30 12.27 7.21 5.77
N GLY A 31 11.48 6.38 6.44
CA GLY A 31 11.93 5.12 7.04
C GLY A 31 12.21 4.01 6.02
N ARG A 32 12.09 4.27 4.71
CA ARG A 32 12.38 3.35 3.60
C ARG A 32 11.50 2.07 3.60
N GLY A 33 10.32 2.14 4.21
CA GLY A 33 9.37 1.03 4.31
C GLY A 33 7.98 1.39 3.82
N GLY A 34 7.31 0.43 3.18
CA GLY A 34 5.89 0.52 2.79
C GLY A 34 4.96 -0.06 3.85
N PRO A 35 3.62 0.00 3.64
CA PRO A 35 2.63 -0.59 4.55
C PRO A 35 2.90 -2.06 4.88
N ARG A 36 3.41 -2.84 3.91
CA ARG A 36 3.78 -4.24 4.13
C ARG A 36 4.91 -4.40 5.14
N CYS A 37 5.95 -3.56 5.05
CA CYS A 37 7.09 -3.55 5.99
C CYS A 37 6.66 -3.17 7.42
N MET A 38 5.57 -2.41 7.56
CA MET A 38 5.02 -1.96 8.84
C MET A 38 3.95 -2.92 9.43
N SER A 39 3.82 -4.12 8.89
CA SER A 39 2.73 -5.04 9.26
C SER A 39 3.23 -6.45 9.53
N MET A 40 2.58 -7.12 10.50
CA MET A 40 2.77 -8.54 10.80
C MET A 40 1.39 -9.22 10.88
N PRO A 41 0.89 -9.84 9.78
CA PRO A 41 -0.36 -10.56 9.83
C PRO A 41 -0.23 -11.79 10.72
N LEU A 42 -1.08 -11.88 11.75
CA LEU A 42 -1.11 -13.03 12.66
C LEU A 42 -2.09 -14.11 12.21
N VAL A 43 -3.23 -13.69 11.66
CA VAL A 43 -4.32 -14.57 11.19
C VAL A 43 -4.84 -14.01 9.86
N ARG A 44 -5.16 -14.90 8.94
CA ARG A 44 -5.88 -14.63 7.69
C ARG A 44 -6.93 -15.71 7.49
N GLU A 45 -8.05 -15.36 6.88
CA GLU A 45 -9.03 -16.34 6.41
C GLU A 45 -8.42 -17.19 5.29
N ASP A 46 -8.90 -18.43 5.15
CA ASP A 46 -8.53 -19.30 4.04
C ASP A 46 -9.00 -18.68 2.71
N LEU A 47 -8.30 -19.03 1.62
CA LEU A 47 -8.54 -18.48 0.28
C LEU A 47 -9.82 -19.00 -0.36
#